data_AF-A0AB37I5N7-F1
#
_entry.id   AF-A0AB37I5N7-F1
#
_cell.length_a   1.000
_cell.length_b   1.000
_cell.length_c   1.000
_cell.angle_alpha   90.00
_cell.angle_beta   90.00
_cell.angle_gamma   90.00
#
_symmetry.space_group_name_H-M   'P 1'
#
loop_
_entity.id
_entity.type
_entity.pdbx_description
1 polymer ?
#
loop_
_entity_poly.entity_id
_entity_poly.type
_entity_poly.pdbx_seq_one_letter_code
_entity_poly.pdbx_strand_id
1 'polypeptide(L)'
;MTGEAAAGTTKDVDWRGIDIAPVAEAAWRVARAERSARFHHLADCPTRTAPYGRKDPDGTGLHPACQETGCLDLHHDLIERMVNQLTRYNSRHPDRTVKNLPAYLARVARSQLSEQKRAERVRIGAQAKPTRNDGAAGRVVARFESLGDLRREWLTRLFRIMRSYPFTPAHVPGRWPVDGLVEERAKLPDGHIPSREEIKKDIAFVTDIARRTLGPRWVHENLTTPLLSNGAFEELREEHAATDIDLTSVVLGKQLVALYKHLRIDGLSRPRAFQLAADKIGGHAPDRVTPDILTILKDLDTAG
;
A
#
# COMPACT_ATOMS: atom_id res chain seq x y z
N MET A 1 -18.29 13.60 -51.25
CA MET A 1 -18.62 14.96 -50.76
C MET A 1 -19.98 14.83 -50.10
N THR A 2 -20.24 15.04 -48.81
CA THR A 2 -19.67 15.82 -47.70
C THR A 2 -20.13 15.10 -46.43
N GLY A 3 -19.33 14.76 -45.42
CA GLY A 3 -18.44 15.62 -44.67
C GLY A 3 -19.17 16.33 -43.52
N GLU A 4 -19.80 15.58 -42.60
CA GLU A 4 -20.34 16.17 -41.36
C GLU A 4 -19.21 16.25 -40.31
N ALA A 5 -18.65 17.46 -40.23
CA ALA A 5 -17.57 17.81 -39.35
C ALA A 5 -18.04 17.96 -37.90
N ALA A 6 -17.27 17.36 -37.00
CA ALA A 6 -17.26 17.64 -35.58
C ALA A 6 -16.88 19.11 -35.30
N ALA A 7 -17.66 19.81 -34.49
CA ALA A 7 -17.25 21.04 -33.79
C ALA A 7 -18.23 21.39 -32.65
N GLY A 8 -18.21 20.61 -31.57
CA GLY A 8 -18.81 21.01 -30.29
C GLY A 8 -17.89 21.99 -29.57
N THR A 9 -18.24 23.27 -29.64
CA THR A 9 -17.52 24.44 -29.13
C THR A 9 -17.18 24.34 -27.63
N THR A 10 -15.90 24.41 -27.27
CA THR A 10 -15.46 24.76 -25.90
C THR A 10 -15.81 26.23 -25.65
N LYS A 11 -17.03 26.50 -25.19
CA LYS A 11 -17.39 27.80 -24.62
C LYS A 11 -16.61 28.01 -23.33
N ASP A 12 -15.95 29.15 -23.21
CA ASP A 12 -15.42 29.64 -21.94
C ASP A 12 -16.60 29.76 -20.96
N VAL A 13 -16.55 29.02 -19.85
CA VAL A 13 -17.61 29.00 -18.83
C VAL A 13 -17.19 29.87 -17.66
N ASP A 14 -18.02 30.83 -17.28
CA ASP A 14 -17.93 31.54 -16.00
C ASP A 14 -18.26 30.57 -14.85
N TRP A 15 -17.29 30.32 -13.98
CA TRP A 15 -17.26 29.19 -13.05
C TRP A 15 -17.81 29.55 -11.64
N ARG A 16 -18.40 30.75 -11.47
CA ARG A 16 -18.87 31.26 -10.16
C ARG A 16 -20.04 30.48 -9.56
N GLY A 17 -20.73 29.63 -10.33
CA GLY A 17 -21.67 28.60 -9.84
C GLY A 17 -21.16 27.24 -10.27
N ILE A 18 -20.46 26.51 -9.40
CA ILE A 18 -19.84 25.23 -9.75
C ILE A 18 -20.93 24.23 -10.11
N ASP A 19 -21.11 23.98 -11.41
CA ASP A 19 -21.84 22.82 -11.89
C ASP A 19 -21.11 21.57 -11.38
N ILE A 20 -21.75 20.86 -10.45
CA ILE A 20 -21.16 19.71 -9.77
C ILE A 20 -21.00 18.53 -10.73
N ALA A 21 -21.81 18.45 -11.78
CA ALA A 21 -21.83 17.32 -12.70
C ALA A 21 -20.49 17.08 -13.42
N PRO A 22 -19.86 18.08 -14.06
CA PRO A 22 -18.54 17.88 -14.67
C PRO A 22 -17.44 17.61 -13.64
N VAL A 23 -17.56 18.08 -12.40
CA VAL A 23 -16.63 17.76 -11.30
C VAL A 23 -16.77 16.29 -10.93
N ALA A 24 -18.00 15.82 -10.70
CA ALA A 24 -18.33 14.44 -10.40
C ALA A 24 -17.88 13.50 -11.53
N GLU A 25 -18.19 13.80 -12.78
CA GLU A 25 -17.76 12.98 -13.91
C GLU A 25 -16.23 12.86 -14.01
N ALA A 26 -15.51 13.95 -13.75
CA ALA A 26 -14.04 13.92 -13.73
C ALA A 26 -13.49 13.09 -12.55
N ALA A 27 -14.03 13.26 -11.34
CA ALA A 27 -13.67 12.48 -10.16
C ALA A 27 -13.92 10.98 -10.40
N TRP A 28 -15.11 10.63 -10.88
CA TRP A 28 -15.50 9.25 -11.14
C TRP A 28 -14.60 8.60 -12.20
N ARG A 29 -14.29 9.31 -13.29
CA ARG A 29 -13.42 8.77 -14.34
C ARG A 29 -11.99 8.57 -13.83
N VAL A 30 -11.43 9.55 -13.13
CA VAL A 30 -10.04 9.51 -12.65
C VAL A 30 -9.84 8.46 -11.56
N ALA A 31 -10.80 8.30 -10.65
CA ALA A 31 -10.72 7.31 -9.59
C ALA A 31 -11.05 5.87 -10.03
N ARG A 32 -11.33 5.61 -11.33
CA ARG A 32 -11.72 4.26 -11.82
C ARG A 32 -10.75 3.17 -11.40
N ALA A 33 -9.45 3.37 -11.66
CA ALA A 33 -8.43 2.37 -11.32
C ALA A 33 -8.32 2.17 -9.80
N GLU A 34 -8.52 3.24 -9.02
CA GLU A 34 -8.48 3.14 -7.57
C GLU A 34 -9.70 2.40 -7.01
N ARG A 35 -10.89 2.69 -7.52
CA ARG A 35 -12.11 1.95 -7.15
C ARG A 35 -11.98 0.47 -7.48
N SER A 36 -11.52 0.16 -8.69
CA SER A 36 -11.25 -1.21 -9.12
C SER A 36 -10.29 -1.93 -8.16
N ALA A 37 -9.17 -1.28 -7.81
CA ALA A 37 -8.16 -1.86 -6.93
C ALA A 37 -8.61 -2.00 -5.47
N ARG A 38 -9.35 -1.03 -4.93
CA ARG A 38 -9.75 -1.03 -3.51
C ARG A 38 -11.01 -1.85 -3.23
N PHE A 39 -11.97 -1.84 -4.14
CA PHE A 39 -13.34 -2.25 -3.84
C PHE A 39 -13.84 -3.39 -4.73
N HIS A 40 -13.11 -3.73 -5.80
CA HIS A 40 -13.54 -4.73 -6.78
C HIS A 40 -12.45 -5.74 -7.14
N HIS A 41 -11.41 -5.90 -6.32
CA HIS A 41 -10.33 -6.87 -6.56
C HIS A 41 -9.73 -6.81 -7.97
N LEU A 42 -9.49 -5.59 -8.48
CA LEU A 42 -8.99 -5.32 -9.84
C LEU A 42 -9.98 -5.64 -10.98
N ALA A 43 -11.23 -5.99 -10.66
CA ALA A 43 -12.30 -6.08 -11.64
C ALA A 43 -12.85 -4.69 -12.00
N ASP A 44 -13.58 -4.62 -13.12
CA ASP A 44 -14.24 -3.38 -13.52
C ASP A 44 -15.35 -2.98 -12.54
N CYS A 45 -15.43 -1.68 -12.24
CA CYS A 45 -16.49 -1.13 -11.41
C CYS A 45 -17.85 -1.28 -12.13
N PRO A 46 -18.85 -1.95 -11.54
CA PRO A 46 -20.14 -2.19 -12.18
C PRO A 46 -20.93 -0.89 -12.43
N THR A 47 -20.69 0.14 -11.61
CA THR A 47 -21.29 1.47 -11.81
C THR A 47 -20.51 2.25 -12.88
N ARG A 48 -21.06 2.27 -14.10
CA ARG A 48 -20.43 2.93 -15.27
C ARG A 48 -20.70 4.42 -15.36
N THR A 49 -21.90 4.84 -14.96
CA THR A 49 -22.30 6.25 -14.94
C THR A 49 -21.80 6.91 -13.66
N ALA A 50 -21.29 8.14 -13.77
CA ALA A 50 -20.84 8.88 -12.59
C ALA A 50 -22.06 9.34 -11.77
N PRO A 51 -22.16 8.99 -10.48
CA PRO A 51 -23.16 9.58 -9.59
C PRO A 51 -22.98 11.11 -9.53
N TYR A 52 -24.09 11.84 -9.55
CA TYR A 52 -24.18 13.30 -9.64
C TYR A 52 -23.66 13.90 -10.95
N GLY A 53 -23.36 13.07 -11.94
CA GLY A 53 -23.03 13.50 -13.29
C GLY A 53 -24.28 13.88 -14.10
N ARG A 54 -24.10 14.32 -15.35
CA ARG A 54 -25.23 14.77 -16.20
C ARG A 54 -26.24 13.66 -16.51
N LYS A 55 -25.78 12.40 -16.48
CA LYS A 55 -26.57 11.20 -16.79
C LYS A 55 -27.19 10.55 -15.54
N ASP A 56 -26.80 10.99 -14.35
CA ASP A 56 -27.37 10.53 -13.08
C ASP A 56 -27.28 11.68 -12.05
N PRO A 57 -28.08 12.74 -12.22
CA PRO A 57 -27.98 13.93 -11.37
C PRO A 57 -28.27 13.64 -9.89
N ASP A 58 -29.18 12.70 -9.63
CA ASP A 58 -29.60 12.34 -8.28
C ASP A 58 -28.71 11.28 -7.63
N GLY A 59 -27.77 10.68 -8.38
CA GLY A 59 -26.84 9.67 -7.87
C GLY A 59 -27.50 8.34 -7.50
N THR A 60 -28.67 8.04 -8.08
CA THR A 60 -29.48 6.85 -7.77
C THR A 60 -29.08 5.63 -8.59
N GLY A 61 -28.29 5.81 -9.64
CA GLY A 61 -27.83 4.75 -10.53
C GLY A 61 -26.64 3.93 -10.00
N LEU A 62 -26.33 4.03 -8.70
CA LEU A 62 -25.24 3.28 -8.08
C LEU A 62 -25.61 1.79 -7.99
N HIS A 63 -24.74 0.93 -8.51
CA HIS A 63 -24.91 -0.52 -8.39
C HIS A 63 -24.80 -0.94 -6.90
N PRO A 64 -25.64 -1.86 -6.38
CA PRO A 64 -25.62 -2.28 -4.97
C PRO A 64 -24.23 -2.68 -4.45
N ALA A 65 -23.48 -3.47 -5.23
CA ALA A 65 -22.11 -3.84 -4.89
C ALA A 65 -21.14 -2.64 -4.70
N CYS A 66 -21.37 -1.50 -5.37
CA CYS A 66 -20.59 -0.27 -5.15
C CYS A 66 -21.06 0.48 -3.90
N GLN A 67 -22.32 0.34 -3.52
CA GLN A 67 -22.89 0.96 -2.32
C GLN A 67 -22.34 0.32 -1.05
N GLU A 68 -22.21 -1.01 -1.04
CA GLU A 68 -21.72 -1.77 0.12
C GLU A 68 -20.19 -1.68 0.32
N THR A 69 -19.43 -1.42 -0.75
CA THR A 69 -17.96 -1.47 -0.71
C THR A 69 -17.27 -0.12 -0.48
N GLY A 70 -18.02 0.98 -0.33
CA GLY A 70 -17.44 2.32 -0.11
C GLY A 70 -16.92 3.01 -1.37
N CYS A 71 -17.32 2.53 -2.56
CA CYS A 71 -16.97 3.21 -3.83
C CYS A 71 -17.47 4.65 -3.89
N LEU A 72 -18.63 4.90 -3.29
CA LEU A 72 -19.25 6.21 -3.24
C LEU A 72 -18.50 7.15 -2.29
N ASP A 73 -17.99 6.67 -1.17
CA ASP A 73 -17.24 7.47 -0.20
C ASP A 73 -15.96 8.04 -0.81
N LEU A 74 -15.20 7.21 -1.54
CA LEU A 74 -14.02 7.68 -2.29
C LEU A 74 -14.39 8.77 -3.31
N HIS A 75 -15.57 8.66 -3.92
CA HIS A 75 -16.06 9.62 -4.90
C HIS A 75 -16.48 10.95 -4.25
N HIS A 76 -17.22 10.89 -3.15
CA HIS A 76 -17.62 12.06 -2.36
C HIS A 76 -16.40 12.81 -1.83
N ASP A 77 -15.45 12.11 -1.21
CA ASP A 77 -14.20 12.69 -0.71
C ASP A 77 -13.44 13.43 -1.82
N LEU A 78 -13.36 12.82 -3.01
CA LEU A 78 -12.64 13.41 -4.13
C LEU A 78 -13.38 14.63 -4.68
N ILE A 79 -14.72 14.58 -4.80
CA ILE A 79 -15.55 15.72 -5.18
C ILE A 79 -15.34 16.87 -4.20
N GLU A 80 -15.46 16.62 -2.90
CA GLU A 80 -15.33 17.65 -1.86
C GLU A 80 -13.97 18.36 -1.95
N ARG A 81 -12.89 17.59 -2.07
CA ARG A 81 -11.53 18.12 -2.25
C ARG A 81 -11.37 18.94 -3.51
N MET A 82 -11.95 18.49 -4.62
CA MET A 82 -11.93 19.22 -5.90
C MET A 82 -12.70 20.53 -5.79
N VAL A 83 -13.93 20.51 -5.25
CA VAL A 83 -14.76 21.71 -5.03
C VAL A 83 -14.01 22.71 -4.15
N ASN A 84 -13.47 22.26 -3.02
CA ASN A 84 -12.70 23.11 -2.11
C ASN A 84 -11.48 23.75 -2.79
N GLN A 85 -10.72 22.99 -3.59
CA GLN A 85 -9.59 23.55 -4.34
C GLN A 85 -10.06 24.57 -5.38
N LEU A 86 -11.09 24.23 -6.16
CA LEU A 86 -11.60 25.06 -7.25
C LEU A 86 -12.15 26.37 -6.67
N THR A 87 -13.01 26.32 -5.66
CA THR A 87 -13.54 27.50 -4.96
C THR A 87 -12.41 28.44 -4.53
N ARG A 88 -11.38 27.92 -3.81
CA ARG A 88 -10.22 28.73 -3.39
C ARG A 88 -9.44 29.31 -4.56
N TYR A 89 -9.30 28.56 -5.64
CA TYR A 89 -8.57 28.99 -6.83
C TYR A 89 -9.30 30.13 -7.54
N ASN A 90 -10.62 30.03 -7.67
CA ASN A 90 -11.45 31.03 -8.34
C ASN A 90 -11.55 32.31 -7.53
N SER A 91 -11.69 32.23 -6.20
CA SER A 91 -11.67 33.42 -5.34
C SER A 91 -10.37 34.23 -5.50
N ARG A 92 -9.26 33.57 -5.86
CA ARG A 92 -7.96 34.22 -6.10
C ARG A 92 -7.78 34.70 -7.54
N HIS A 93 -8.58 34.21 -8.49
CA HIS A 93 -8.44 34.49 -9.91
C HIS A 93 -9.82 34.65 -10.58
N PRO A 94 -10.61 35.67 -10.19
CA PRO A 94 -12.01 35.80 -10.58
C PRO A 94 -12.25 36.03 -12.09
N ASP A 95 -11.22 36.49 -12.81
CA ASP A 95 -11.29 36.83 -14.24
C ASP A 95 -10.63 35.78 -15.14
N ARG A 96 -10.16 34.67 -14.56
CA ARG A 96 -9.44 33.64 -15.33
C ARG A 96 -10.41 32.73 -16.07
N THR A 97 -10.27 32.65 -17.38
CA THR A 97 -10.98 31.68 -18.22
C THR A 97 -10.21 30.36 -18.37
N VAL A 98 -10.95 29.26 -18.46
CA VAL A 98 -10.40 27.90 -18.63
C VAL A 98 -10.77 27.35 -20.01
N LYS A 99 -9.82 27.43 -20.96
CA LYS A 99 -10.03 27.03 -22.36
C LYS A 99 -10.42 25.55 -22.57
N ASN A 100 -10.07 24.66 -21.63
CA ASN A 100 -10.43 23.24 -21.69
C ASN A 100 -10.80 22.74 -20.29
N LEU A 101 -12.05 22.97 -19.93
CA LEU A 101 -12.59 22.62 -18.63
C LEU A 101 -12.49 21.11 -18.31
N PRO A 102 -12.84 20.17 -19.22
CA PRO A 102 -12.71 18.74 -18.93
C PRO A 102 -11.26 18.32 -18.61
N ALA A 103 -10.28 18.77 -19.39
CA ALA A 103 -8.88 18.45 -19.15
C ALA A 103 -8.37 19.08 -17.84
N TYR A 104 -8.85 20.30 -17.53
CA TYR A 104 -8.54 20.97 -16.28
C TYR A 104 -9.08 20.19 -15.08
N LEU A 105 -10.35 19.82 -15.08
CA LEU A 105 -10.98 19.05 -14.00
C LEU A 105 -10.33 17.68 -13.82
N ALA A 106 -10.01 16.97 -14.91
CA ALA A 106 -9.28 15.71 -14.83
C ALA A 106 -7.87 15.87 -14.24
N ARG A 107 -7.20 17.01 -14.47
CA ARG A 107 -5.91 17.32 -13.83
C ARG A 107 -6.09 17.62 -12.34
N VAL A 108 -7.10 18.39 -11.97
CA VAL A 108 -7.44 18.69 -10.57
C VAL A 108 -7.79 17.40 -9.81
N ALA A 109 -8.66 16.55 -10.37
CA ALA A 109 -9.02 15.25 -9.83
C ALA A 109 -7.79 14.37 -9.59
N ARG A 110 -6.89 14.24 -10.57
CA ARG A 110 -5.65 13.45 -10.43
C ARG A 110 -4.76 14.00 -9.32
N SER A 111 -4.64 15.32 -9.21
CA SER A 111 -3.88 15.97 -8.14
C SER A 111 -4.48 15.68 -6.77
N GLN A 112 -5.80 15.83 -6.62
CA GLN A 112 -6.47 15.62 -5.33
C GLN A 112 -6.47 14.15 -4.92
N LEU A 113 -6.68 13.23 -5.85
CA LEU A 113 -6.55 11.80 -5.57
C LEU A 113 -5.11 11.45 -5.13
N SER A 114 -4.09 12.09 -5.71
CA SER A 114 -2.70 11.89 -5.29
C SER A 114 -2.42 12.42 -3.87
N GLU A 115 -2.96 13.59 -3.53
CA GLU A 115 -2.83 14.17 -2.19
C GLU A 115 -3.66 13.42 -1.14
N GLN A 116 -4.83 12.88 -1.48
CA GLN A 116 -5.60 11.99 -0.60
C GLN A 116 -4.79 10.73 -0.26
N LYS A 117 -4.27 10.04 -1.27
CA LYS A 117 -3.37 8.87 -1.06
C LYS A 117 -2.13 9.23 -0.23
N ARG A 118 -1.61 10.45 -0.39
CA ARG A 118 -0.49 10.95 0.40
C ARG A 118 -0.90 11.14 1.87
N ALA A 119 -2.04 11.76 2.12
CA ALA A 119 -2.56 11.96 3.47
C ALA A 119 -2.83 10.61 4.17
N GLU A 120 -3.42 9.66 3.46
CA GLU A 120 -3.62 8.28 3.95
C GLU A 120 -2.30 7.62 4.36
N ARG A 121 -1.25 7.72 3.53
CA ARG A 121 0.08 7.20 3.87
C ARG A 121 0.65 7.88 5.11
N VAL A 122 0.58 9.21 5.19
CA VAL A 122 1.10 9.95 6.35
C VAL A 122 0.36 9.55 7.63
N ARG A 123 -0.97 9.32 7.55
CA ARG A 123 -1.78 8.90 8.69
C ARG A 123 -1.34 7.54 9.27
N ILE A 124 -0.87 6.62 8.42
CA ILE A 124 -0.33 5.33 8.86
C ILE A 124 1.19 5.35 9.13
N GLY A 125 1.79 6.54 9.26
CA GLY A 125 3.22 6.71 9.51
C GLY A 125 4.13 6.40 8.31
N ALA A 126 3.56 6.20 7.12
CA ALA A 126 4.28 5.86 5.91
C ALA A 126 4.84 7.08 5.15
N GLN A 127 5.78 6.82 4.23
CA GLN A 127 6.37 7.87 3.40
C GLN A 127 5.33 8.53 2.49
N ALA A 128 5.25 9.86 2.56
CA ALA A 128 4.26 10.65 1.83
C ALA A 128 4.37 10.52 0.29
N LYS A 129 5.59 10.62 -0.26
CA LYS A 129 5.88 10.60 -1.71
C LYS A 129 6.98 9.57 -2.04
N PRO A 130 6.67 8.27 -1.99
CA PRO A 130 7.67 7.20 -2.16
C PRO A 130 8.25 7.14 -3.59
N THR A 131 7.63 7.82 -4.55
CA THR A 131 8.05 7.87 -5.95
C THR A 131 8.99 9.04 -6.29
N ARG A 132 9.25 9.97 -5.36
CA ARG A 132 10.15 11.11 -5.60
C ARG A 132 11.58 10.60 -5.80
N ASN A 133 12.28 11.15 -6.80
CA ASN A 133 13.63 10.71 -7.19
C ASN A 133 14.73 11.68 -6.77
N ASP A 134 14.49 12.47 -5.73
CA ASP A 134 15.47 13.41 -5.18
C ASP A 134 15.92 12.98 -3.78
N GLY A 135 16.85 13.74 -3.20
CA GLY A 135 17.46 13.41 -1.91
C GLY A 135 18.12 12.03 -1.93
N ALA A 136 17.77 11.18 -0.95
CA ALA A 136 18.33 9.84 -0.82
C ALA A 136 18.08 8.97 -2.07
N ALA A 137 16.87 9.01 -2.63
CA ALA A 137 16.53 8.24 -3.82
C ALA A 137 17.32 8.72 -5.05
N GLY A 138 17.52 10.03 -5.18
CA GLY A 138 18.32 10.61 -6.25
C GLY A 138 19.76 10.12 -6.24
N ARG A 139 20.37 9.97 -5.06
CA ARG A 139 21.73 9.41 -4.93
C ARG A 139 21.83 7.98 -5.45
N VAL A 140 20.78 7.16 -5.29
CA VAL A 140 20.73 5.79 -5.82
C VAL A 140 20.53 5.82 -7.34
N VAL A 141 19.61 6.65 -7.84
CA VAL A 141 19.36 6.79 -9.28
C VAL A 141 20.61 7.28 -10.02
N ALA A 142 21.40 8.19 -9.43
CA ALA A 142 22.67 8.64 -9.98
C ALA A 142 23.68 7.49 -10.19
N ARG A 143 23.61 6.41 -9.40
CA ARG A 143 24.45 5.21 -9.61
C ARG A 143 24.05 4.40 -10.84
N PHE A 144 22.85 4.61 -11.38
CA PHE A 144 22.41 3.98 -12.62
C PHE A 144 22.82 4.79 -13.86
N GLU A 145 23.30 6.03 -13.71
CA GLU A 145 23.60 6.90 -14.85
C GLU A 145 24.70 6.36 -15.77
N SER A 146 25.68 5.66 -15.19
CA SER A 146 26.76 5.01 -15.94
C SER A 146 26.32 3.72 -16.66
N LEU A 147 25.07 3.30 -16.51
CA LEU A 147 24.50 2.15 -17.20
C LEU A 147 23.85 2.64 -18.50
N GLY A 148 23.97 1.86 -19.58
CA GLY A 148 23.37 2.20 -20.88
C GLY A 148 21.89 2.61 -20.76
N ASP A 149 21.43 3.46 -21.66
CA ASP A 149 20.19 4.24 -21.50
C ASP A 149 18.96 3.41 -21.09
N LEU A 150 18.74 2.26 -21.74
CA LEU A 150 17.62 1.36 -21.44
C LEU A 150 17.75 0.71 -20.05
N ARG A 151 18.97 0.32 -19.66
CA ARG A 151 19.22 -0.29 -18.35
C ARG A 151 19.04 0.73 -17.23
N ARG A 152 19.50 1.97 -17.44
CA ARG A 152 19.26 3.09 -16.54
C ARG A 152 17.77 3.37 -16.38
N GLU A 153 17.04 3.44 -17.49
CA GLU A 153 15.59 3.69 -17.47
C GLU A 153 14.87 2.60 -16.66
N TRP A 154 15.15 1.34 -16.97
CA TRP A 154 14.55 0.20 -16.27
C TRP A 154 14.82 0.23 -14.76
N LEU A 155 16.09 0.33 -14.35
CA LEU A 155 16.44 0.25 -12.94
C LEU A 155 15.92 1.45 -12.14
N THR A 156 15.83 2.61 -12.77
CA THR A 156 15.17 3.80 -12.18
C THR A 156 13.68 3.55 -11.98
N ARG A 157 13.00 2.95 -12.98
CA ARG A 157 11.58 2.58 -12.89
C ARG A 157 11.37 1.50 -11.84
N LEU A 158 12.18 0.45 -11.83
CA LEU A 158 12.15 -0.63 -10.83
C LEU A 158 12.34 -0.09 -9.42
N PHE A 159 13.35 0.74 -9.17
CA PHE A 159 13.58 1.32 -7.85
C PHE A 159 12.42 2.20 -7.38
N ARG A 160 11.78 2.92 -8.31
CA ARG A 160 10.55 3.67 -8.01
C ARG A 160 9.39 2.75 -7.65
N ILE A 161 9.18 1.67 -8.42
CA ILE A 161 8.13 0.68 -8.16
C ILE A 161 8.37 0.02 -6.79
N MET A 162 9.59 -0.44 -6.50
CA MET A 162 9.95 -1.08 -5.23
C MET A 162 9.62 -0.21 -4.01
N ARG A 163 9.83 1.11 -4.11
CA ARG A 163 9.47 2.04 -3.03
C ARG A 163 7.97 2.31 -2.92
N SER A 164 7.24 2.29 -4.03
CA SER A 164 5.81 2.63 -4.04
C SER A 164 4.88 1.44 -3.85
N TYR A 165 5.26 0.26 -4.33
CA TYR A 165 4.44 -0.94 -4.37
C TYR A 165 3.90 -1.37 -3.00
N PRO A 166 4.70 -1.33 -1.91
CA PRO A 166 4.20 -1.70 -0.59
C PRO A 166 3.01 -0.85 -0.09
N PHE A 167 2.77 0.31 -0.71
CA PHE A 167 1.68 1.23 -0.36
C PHE A 167 0.53 1.18 -1.36
N THR A 168 0.48 0.17 -2.22
CA THR A 168 -0.59 -0.01 -3.20
C THR A 168 -1.63 -1.01 -2.68
N PRO A 169 -2.91 -0.88 -3.07
CA PRO A 169 -3.95 -1.85 -2.69
C PRO A 169 -3.66 -3.29 -3.17
N ALA A 170 -2.86 -3.45 -4.25
CA ALA A 170 -2.47 -4.74 -4.80
C ALA A 170 -1.24 -5.36 -4.10
N HIS A 171 -0.79 -4.79 -2.98
CA HIS A 171 0.37 -5.29 -2.25
C HIS A 171 0.06 -6.58 -1.50
N VAL A 172 0.92 -7.59 -1.70
CA VAL A 172 0.94 -8.81 -0.88
C VAL A 172 2.15 -8.75 0.06
N PRO A 173 1.94 -8.75 1.40
CA PRO A 173 3.03 -8.68 2.37
C PRO A 173 4.16 -9.69 2.09
N GLY A 174 5.39 -9.21 2.13
CA GLY A 174 6.62 -9.98 1.95
C GLY A 174 6.91 -10.43 0.51
N ARG A 175 6.14 -10.00 -0.49
CA ARG A 175 6.30 -10.48 -1.88
C ARG A 175 6.43 -9.32 -2.86
N TRP A 176 7.46 -9.34 -3.70
CA TRP A 176 7.55 -8.44 -4.84
C TRP A 176 6.60 -8.88 -5.96
N PRO A 177 6.03 -7.94 -6.76
CA PRO A 177 5.09 -8.25 -7.83
C PRO A 177 5.85 -8.67 -9.09
N VAL A 178 6.56 -9.81 -9.02
CA VAL A 178 7.52 -10.24 -10.06
C VAL A 178 6.85 -10.33 -11.45
N ASP A 179 5.64 -10.87 -11.53
CA ASP A 179 4.94 -11.00 -12.82
C ASP A 179 4.57 -9.63 -13.41
N GLY A 180 4.05 -8.72 -12.59
CA GLY A 180 3.79 -7.34 -13.04
C GLY A 180 5.08 -6.60 -13.44
N LEU A 181 6.21 -6.91 -12.81
CA LEU A 181 7.51 -6.35 -13.18
C LEU A 181 8.04 -6.92 -14.50
N VAL A 182 7.76 -8.19 -14.82
CA VAL A 182 8.05 -8.78 -16.14
C VAL A 182 7.29 -7.99 -17.22
N GLU A 183 5.99 -7.78 -17.02
CA GLU A 183 5.16 -7.01 -17.96
C GLU A 183 5.65 -5.55 -18.09
N GLU A 184 6.01 -4.90 -16.99
CA GLU A 184 6.53 -3.53 -17.02
C GLU A 184 7.87 -3.40 -17.74
N ARG A 185 8.77 -4.37 -17.58
CA ARG A 185 10.07 -4.40 -18.27
C ARG A 185 9.93 -4.69 -19.76
N ALA A 186 8.96 -5.51 -20.14
CA ALA A 186 8.66 -5.84 -21.54
C ALA A 186 8.09 -4.64 -22.34
N LYS A 187 7.64 -3.57 -21.67
CA LYS A 187 7.18 -2.33 -22.31
C LYS A 187 8.32 -1.44 -22.84
N LEU A 188 9.58 -1.76 -22.54
CA LEU A 188 10.71 -1.02 -23.08
C LEU A 188 10.91 -1.33 -24.58
N PRO A 189 11.40 -0.37 -25.38
CA PRO A 189 11.47 -0.50 -26.84
C PRO A 189 12.67 -1.35 -27.31
N ASP A 190 13.00 -2.43 -26.60
CA ASP A 190 14.08 -3.37 -26.95
C ASP A 190 13.58 -4.76 -27.35
N GLY A 191 12.27 -5.00 -27.24
CA GLY A 191 11.65 -6.29 -27.59
C GLY A 191 12.03 -7.43 -26.65
N HIS A 192 12.72 -7.15 -25.53
CA HIS A 192 13.14 -8.15 -24.56
C HIS A 192 12.01 -8.48 -23.59
N ILE A 193 11.61 -9.75 -23.54
CA ILE A 193 10.69 -10.26 -22.52
C ILE A 193 11.53 -10.91 -21.42
N PRO A 194 11.64 -10.29 -20.23
CA PRO A 194 12.52 -10.81 -19.20
C PRO A 194 11.95 -12.06 -18.56
N SER A 195 12.83 -12.93 -18.10
CA SER A 195 12.44 -14.03 -17.21
C SER A 195 12.16 -13.52 -15.78
N ARG A 196 11.38 -14.29 -15.02
CA ARG A 196 11.18 -14.03 -13.57
C ARG A 196 12.52 -13.95 -12.81
N GLU A 197 13.51 -14.75 -13.22
CA GLU A 197 14.81 -14.79 -12.56
C GLU A 197 15.65 -13.55 -12.86
N GLU A 198 15.57 -13.01 -14.07
CA GLU A 198 16.18 -11.72 -14.40
C GLU A 198 15.60 -10.59 -13.55
N ILE A 199 14.27 -10.56 -13.37
CA ILE A 199 13.63 -9.56 -12.50
C ILE A 199 14.08 -9.70 -11.05
N LYS A 200 14.21 -10.93 -10.53
CA LYS A 200 14.75 -11.15 -9.17
C LYS A 200 16.19 -10.67 -9.04
N LYS A 201 17.04 -10.93 -10.04
CA LYS A 201 18.41 -10.41 -10.10
C LYS A 201 18.43 -8.89 -10.13
N ASP A 202 17.53 -8.26 -10.87
CA ASP A 202 17.41 -6.80 -10.94
C ASP A 202 16.96 -6.20 -9.60
N ILE A 203 16.01 -6.83 -8.91
CA ILE A 203 15.59 -6.44 -7.56
C ILE A 203 16.77 -6.54 -6.59
N ALA A 204 17.52 -7.64 -6.64
CA ALA A 204 18.70 -7.84 -5.81
C ALA A 204 19.77 -6.79 -6.09
N PHE A 205 20.02 -6.50 -7.38
CA PHE A 205 20.96 -5.47 -7.82
C PHE A 205 20.57 -4.07 -7.30
N VAL A 206 19.31 -3.66 -7.48
CA VAL A 206 18.82 -2.36 -6.99
C VAL A 206 18.93 -2.28 -5.45
N THR A 207 18.59 -3.36 -4.75
CA THR A 207 18.67 -3.42 -3.28
C THR A 207 20.12 -3.31 -2.80
N ASP A 208 21.07 -3.95 -3.48
CA ASP A 208 22.49 -3.88 -3.17
C ASP A 208 23.05 -2.47 -3.42
N ILE A 209 22.73 -1.84 -4.57
CA ILE A 209 23.14 -0.46 -4.86
C ILE A 209 22.56 0.51 -3.80
N ALA A 210 21.30 0.35 -3.44
CA ALA A 210 20.68 1.15 -2.38
C ALA A 210 21.38 0.94 -1.03
N ARG A 211 21.70 -0.30 -0.67
CA ARG A 211 22.43 -0.65 0.57
C ARG A 211 23.82 -0.02 0.60
N ARG A 212 24.57 -0.09 -0.50
CA ARG A 212 25.92 0.51 -0.60
C ARG A 212 25.89 2.04 -0.58
N THR A 213 24.83 2.65 -1.13
CA THR A 213 24.73 4.11 -1.26
C THR A 213 24.14 4.79 -0.02
N LEU A 214 23.17 4.16 0.63
CA LEU A 214 22.36 4.75 1.71
C LEU A 214 22.49 4.00 3.04
N GLY A 215 23.13 2.84 3.04
CA GLY A 215 23.31 1.99 4.21
C GLY A 215 22.18 0.96 4.40
N PRO A 216 22.45 -0.10 5.17
CA PRO A 216 21.50 -1.18 5.42
C PRO A 216 20.26 -0.72 6.21
N ARG A 217 20.42 0.24 7.14
CA ARG A 217 19.30 0.81 7.90
C ARG A 217 18.27 1.46 6.99
N TRP A 218 18.71 2.26 6.02
CA TRP A 218 17.81 2.92 5.09
C TRP A 218 17.03 1.89 4.25
N VAL A 219 17.70 0.86 3.74
CA VAL A 219 17.06 -0.24 2.99
C VAL A 219 16.04 -0.96 3.86
N HIS A 220 16.37 -1.23 5.12
CA HIS A 220 15.45 -1.87 6.05
C HIS A 220 14.19 -1.01 6.25
N GLU A 221 14.36 0.27 6.61
CA GLU A 221 13.24 1.18 6.90
C GLU A 221 12.39 1.55 5.67
N ASN A 222 12.98 1.60 4.46
CA ASN A 222 12.31 2.15 3.27
C ASN A 222 11.96 1.13 2.19
N LEU A 223 12.50 -0.10 2.27
CA LEU A 223 12.18 -1.19 1.34
C LEU A 223 11.71 -2.44 2.09
N THR A 224 12.47 -2.94 3.05
CA THR A 224 12.18 -4.22 3.71
C THR A 224 10.96 -4.14 4.62
N THR A 225 10.94 -3.25 5.60
CA THR A 225 9.83 -3.10 6.54
C THR A 225 8.54 -2.77 5.80
N PRO A 226 8.48 -1.77 4.88
CA PRO A 226 7.27 -1.51 4.12
C PRO A 226 6.75 -2.72 3.36
N LEU A 227 7.64 -3.49 2.70
CA LEU A 227 7.26 -4.70 1.99
C LEU A 227 6.67 -5.76 2.93
N LEU A 228 7.18 -5.88 4.16
CA LEU A 228 6.71 -6.89 5.13
C LEU A 228 5.45 -6.46 5.86
N SER A 229 5.32 -5.17 6.20
CA SER A 229 4.34 -4.68 7.19
C SER A 229 3.13 -4.02 6.57
N ASN A 230 3.23 -3.50 5.35
CA ASN A 230 2.10 -2.87 4.69
C ASN A 230 1.33 -3.93 3.89
N GLY A 231 0.06 -3.70 3.62
CA GLY A 231 -0.82 -4.66 2.95
C GLY A 231 -2.27 -4.23 3.18
N ALA A 232 -3.24 -4.96 2.61
CA ALA A 232 -4.61 -4.84 3.09
C ALA A 232 -4.57 -5.05 4.61
N PHE A 233 -4.92 -4.02 5.38
CA PHE A 233 -5.23 -4.21 6.78
C PHE A 233 -6.34 -5.26 6.78
N GLU A 234 -6.10 -6.45 7.32
CA GLU A 234 -7.23 -7.21 7.84
C GLU A 234 -7.90 -6.24 8.79
N GLU A 235 -9.12 -5.86 8.44
CA GLU A 235 -9.96 -5.06 9.31
C GLU A 235 -9.94 -5.80 10.65
N LEU A 236 -9.45 -5.12 11.69
CA LEU A 236 -9.43 -5.68 13.04
C LEU A 236 -10.90 -5.83 13.43
N ARG A 237 -11.46 -6.99 13.10
CA ARG A 237 -12.77 -7.43 13.58
C ARG A 237 -12.73 -7.44 15.11
N GLU A 238 -13.88 -7.33 15.77
CA GLU A 238 -13.95 -7.38 17.24
C GLU A 238 -13.27 -8.61 17.85
N GLU A 239 -13.16 -9.71 17.09
CA GLU A 239 -12.37 -10.91 17.44
C GLU A 239 -10.84 -10.68 17.54
N HIS A 240 -10.31 -9.58 16.99
CA HIS A 240 -8.92 -9.12 17.10
C HIS A 240 -8.75 -7.98 18.11
N ALA A 241 -9.82 -7.49 18.73
CA ALA A 241 -9.67 -6.72 19.96
C ALA A 241 -8.94 -7.65 20.93
N ALA A 242 -7.74 -7.24 21.37
CA ALA A 242 -6.96 -8.02 22.29
C ALA A 242 -7.84 -8.38 23.49
N THR A 243 -8.29 -9.64 23.55
CA THR A 243 -8.85 -10.23 24.76
C THR A 243 -7.72 -10.17 25.75
N ASP A 244 -7.75 -9.20 26.68
CA ASP A 244 -6.75 -8.93 27.72
C ASP A 244 -5.63 -9.97 27.75
N ILE A 245 -4.70 -9.86 26.79
CA ILE A 245 -3.60 -10.81 26.74
C ILE A 245 -2.75 -10.35 27.90
N ASP A 246 -2.78 -11.12 28.99
CA ASP A 246 -1.90 -10.89 30.11
C ASP A 246 -0.46 -11.08 29.62
N LEU A 247 0.14 -9.97 29.17
CA LEU A 247 1.48 -9.90 28.64
C LEU A 247 2.49 -10.45 29.66
N THR A 248 2.17 -10.31 30.94
CA THR A 248 2.95 -10.87 32.05
C THR A 248 3.00 -12.39 31.95
N SER A 249 1.84 -13.05 31.84
CA SER A 249 1.76 -14.50 31.65
C SER A 249 2.48 -14.97 30.39
N VAL A 250 2.39 -14.23 29.28
CA VAL A 250 3.08 -14.58 28.02
C VAL A 250 4.60 -14.47 28.18
N VAL A 251 5.10 -13.40 28.80
CA VAL A 251 6.53 -13.18 29.02
C VAL A 251 7.10 -14.22 30.00
N LEU A 252 6.40 -14.47 31.12
CA LEU A 252 6.80 -15.48 32.09
C LEU A 252 6.79 -16.89 31.47
N GLY A 253 5.78 -17.22 30.67
CA GLY A 253 5.74 -18.48 29.92
C GLY A 253 6.93 -18.67 28.99
N LYS A 254 7.30 -17.64 28.23
CA LYS A 254 8.49 -17.68 27.35
C LYS A 254 9.80 -17.83 28.14
N GLN A 255 9.95 -17.10 29.25
CA GLN A 255 11.13 -17.20 30.10
C GLN A 255 11.26 -18.59 30.73
N LEU A 256 10.14 -19.17 31.18
CA LEU A 256 10.09 -20.52 31.73
C LEU A 256 10.51 -21.56 30.69
N VAL A 257 9.98 -21.49 29.46
CA VAL A 257 10.36 -22.42 28.37
C VAL A 257 11.84 -22.29 28.02
N ALA A 258 12.37 -21.06 27.92
CA ALA A 258 13.78 -20.84 27.62
C ALA A 258 14.71 -21.43 28.70
N LEU A 259 14.41 -21.18 29.97
CA LEU A 259 15.18 -21.71 31.09
C LEU A 259 15.05 -23.23 31.20
N TYR A 260 13.85 -23.80 31.00
CA TYR A 260 13.64 -25.24 30.93
C TYR A 260 14.53 -25.88 29.85
N LYS A 261 14.53 -25.34 28.62
CA LYS A 261 15.35 -25.85 27.52
C LYS A 261 16.84 -25.81 27.85
N HIS A 262 17.32 -24.72 28.46
CA HIS A 262 18.70 -24.61 28.90
C HIS A 262 19.07 -25.70 29.93
N LEU A 263 18.23 -25.89 30.95
CA LEU A 263 18.43 -26.94 31.96
C LEU A 263 18.35 -28.36 31.37
N ARG A 264 17.54 -28.56 30.33
CA ARG A 264 17.48 -29.84 29.59
C ARG A 264 18.77 -30.12 28.81
N ILE A 265 19.39 -29.09 28.22
CA ILE A 265 20.69 -29.20 27.55
C ILE A 265 21.77 -29.58 28.56
N ASP A 266 21.72 -29.04 29.79
CA ASP A 266 22.63 -29.37 30.89
C ASP A 266 22.39 -30.76 31.51
N GLY A 267 21.52 -31.57 30.91
CA GLY A 267 21.32 -32.98 31.27
C GLY A 267 20.31 -33.25 32.38
N LEU A 268 19.58 -32.23 32.86
CA LEU A 268 18.54 -32.43 33.88
C LEU A 268 17.33 -33.18 33.32
N SER A 269 16.72 -34.02 34.15
CA SER A 269 15.46 -34.71 33.79
C SER A 269 14.32 -33.71 33.59
N ARG A 270 13.34 -34.04 32.74
CA ARG A 270 12.18 -33.15 32.45
C ARG A 270 11.48 -32.64 33.70
N PRO A 271 11.14 -33.50 34.68
CA PRO A 271 10.50 -33.03 35.90
C PRO A 271 11.37 -32.03 36.67
N ARG A 272 12.67 -32.31 36.78
CA ARG A 272 13.60 -31.49 37.56
C ARG A 272 13.89 -30.15 36.88
N ALA A 273 14.08 -30.16 35.56
CA ALA A 273 14.28 -28.95 34.77
C ALA A 273 13.05 -28.04 34.84
N PHE A 274 11.84 -28.60 34.76
CA PHE A 274 10.60 -27.83 34.86
C PHE A 274 10.39 -27.24 36.26
N GLN A 275 10.60 -28.03 37.32
CA GLN A 275 10.47 -27.53 38.69
C GLN A 275 11.44 -26.38 38.99
N LEU A 276 12.70 -26.50 38.55
CA LEU A 276 13.70 -25.44 38.73
C LEU A 276 13.38 -24.20 37.89
N ALA A 277 12.86 -24.37 36.67
CA ALA A 277 12.45 -23.24 35.85
C ALA A 277 11.21 -22.52 36.41
N ALA A 278 10.23 -23.27 36.89
CA ALA A 278 9.02 -22.74 37.51
C ALA A 278 9.34 -21.99 38.82
N ASP A 279 10.22 -22.53 39.66
CA ASP A 279 10.69 -21.86 40.87
C ASP A 279 11.40 -20.54 40.57
N LYS A 280 12.28 -20.53 39.57
CA LYS A 280 13.09 -19.37 39.24
C LYS A 280 12.31 -18.25 38.54
N ILE A 281 11.26 -18.58 37.79
CA ILE A 281 10.44 -17.59 37.06
C ILE A 281 9.17 -17.21 37.84
N GLY A 282 8.50 -18.18 38.46
CA GLY A 282 7.24 -18.00 39.19
C GLY A 282 7.40 -17.88 40.71
N GLY A 283 8.62 -18.07 41.26
CA GLY A 283 8.90 -17.99 42.70
C GLY A 283 8.44 -19.19 43.51
N HIS A 284 7.87 -20.21 42.86
CA HIS A 284 7.41 -21.44 43.52
C HIS A 284 7.49 -22.65 42.59
N ALA A 285 8.24 -23.67 43.02
CA ALA A 285 8.26 -24.97 42.35
C ALA A 285 6.93 -25.72 42.54
N PRO A 286 6.33 -26.30 41.49
CA PRO A 286 5.18 -27.17 41.66
C PRO A 286 5.59 -28.46 42.40
N ASP A 287 4.81 -28.81 43.43
CA ASP A 287 5.02 -29.99 44.27
C ASP A 287 5.12 -31.30 43.49
N ARG A 288 4.36 -31.38 42.38
CA ARG A 288 4.36 -32.53 41.47
C ARG A 288 4.21 -32.12 40.02
N VAL A 289 4.87 -32.84 39.14
CA VAL A 289 4.71 -32.73 37.69
C VAL A 289 3.64 -33.72 37.26
N THR A 290 2.50 -33.22 36.79
CA THR A 290 1.37 -34.05 36.36
C THR A 290 1.66 -34.73 35.02
N PRO A 291 0.93 -35.81 34.67
CA PRO A 291 1.03 -36.45 33.35
C PRO A 291 0.79 -35.48 32.18
N ASP A 292 -0.12 -34.51 32.35
CA ASP A 292 -0.41 -33.49 31.34
C ASP A 292 0.80 -32.57 31.12
N ILE A 293 1.41 -32.10 32.22
CA ILE A 293 2.64 -31.31 32.14
C ILE A 293 3.75 -32.13 31.49
N LEU A 294 3.91 -33.41 31.85
CA LEU A 294 4.91 -34.28 31.23
C LEU A 294 4.70 -34.44 29.72
N THR A 295 3.46 -34.45 29.26
CA THR A 295 3.13 -34.50 27.82
C THR A 295 3.59 -33.22 27.14
N ILE A 296 3.24 -32.06 27.70
CA ILE A 296 3.68 -30.76 27.18
C ILE A 296 5.21 -30.65 27.15
N LEU A 297 5.90 -31.12 28.20
CA LEU A 297 7.37 -31.09 28.26
C LEU A 297 8.02 -32.03 27.23
N LYS A 298 7.37 -33.15 26.87
CA LYS A 298 7.84 -34.01 25.77
C LYS A 298 7.71 -33.28 24.44
N ASP A 299 6.58 -32.63 24.18
CA ASP A 299 6.34 -31.89 22.94
C ASP A 299 7.36 -30.74 22.78
N LEU A 300 7.67 -30.05 23.88
CA LEU A 300 8.66 -28.97 23.91
C LEU A 300 10.10 -29.43 23.60
N ASP A 301 10.45 -30.66 23.94
CA ASP A 301 11.74 -31.26 23.62
C ASP A 301 11.83 -31.69 22.14
N THR A 302 10.70 -31.97 21.47
CA THR A 302 10.64 -32.36 20.05
C THR A 302 10.51 -31.19 19.08
N ALA A 303 10.14 -30.01 19.58
CA ALA A 303 9.89 -28.81 18.79
C ALA A 303 11.13 -27.88 18.66
N GLY A 304 12.32 -28.36 19.00
CA GLY A 304 13.60 -27.63 18.89
C GLY A 304 14.62 -28.43 18.12
#